data_AF-A0A2H3CJS5-F1
#
_entry.id   AF-A0A2H3CJS5-F1
#
_cell.length_a   1.000
_cell.length_b   1.000
_cell.length_c   1.000
_cell.angle_alpha   90.00
_cell.angle_beta   90.00
_cell.angle_gamma   90.00
#
_symmetry.space_group_name_H-M   'P 1'
#
loop_
_entity.id
_entity.type
_entity.pdbx_description
1 polymer ?
#
loop_
_entity_poly.entity_id
_entity_poly.type
_entity_poly.pdbx_seq_one_letter_code
_entity_poly.pdbx_strand_id
1 'polypeptide(L)'
;KRKKMAPQQVVGQAEGYRTVSWIWMMEGAFDKADKKEMEGGMYTSHHFTWAHVHHWWEEVSLVKAEMECSLISLEYYASEWESRWDQGGSLAGARQVTEGRTAYVNSQAAVFCSLAEHFKTMWSKPWVESM
;
A
#
# COMPACT_ATOMS: atom_id res chain seq x y z
N LYS A 1 9.98 -23.24 32.60
CA LYS A 1 8.70 -22.67 32.09
C LYS A 1 8.73 -21.16 32.31
N ARG A 2 9.02 -20.35 31.28
CA ARG A 2 8.96 -18.88 31.37
C ARG A 2 7.50 -18.44 31.37
N LYS A 3 7.04 -17.82 32.46
CA LYS A 3 5.72 -17.16 32.49
C LYS A 3 5.81 -15.93 31.58
N LYS A 4 4.98 -15.87 30.53
CA LYS A 4 4.73 -14.63 29.80
C LYS A 4 3.93 -13.73 30.76
N MET A 5 4.55 -12.69 31.30
CA MET A 5 3.80 -11.66 32.02
C MET A 5 3.16 -10.75 30.98
N ALA A 6 1.84 -10.61 31.05
CA ALA A 6 1.11 -9.66 30.23
C ALA A 6 1.58 -8.24 30.61
N PRO A 7 1.75 -7.32 29.64
CA PRO A 7 2.17 -5.97 29.94
C PRO A 7 1.12 -5.30 30.84
N GLN A 8 1.51 -4.98 32.06
CA GLN A 8 0.65 -4.35 33.04
C GLN A 8 0.59 -2.86 32.76
N GLN A 9 -0.59 -2.37 32.37
CA GLN A 9 -0.82 -0.95 32.10
C GLN A 9 -0.75 -0.15 33.40
N VAL A 10 0.30 0.66 33.55
CA VAL A 10 0.42 1.66 34.61
C VAL A 10 -0.41 2.87 34.19
N VAL A 11 -1.61 3.00 34.78
CA VAL A 11 -2.49 4.16 34.56
C VAL A 11 -2.10 5.27 35.55
N GLY A 12 -1.31 6.22 35.08
CA GLY A 12 -1.01 7.48 35.78
C GLY A 12 -1.86 8.63 35.22
N GLN A 13 -2.42 9.46 36.10
CA GLN A 13 -3.26 10.61 35.75
C GLN A 13 -2.43 11.79 35.18
N ALA A 14 -2.04 11.70 33.90
CA ALA A 14 -1.66 12.82 33.03
C ALA A 14 -1.58 12.30 31.58
N GLU A 15 -2.33 12.90 30.65
CA GLU A 15 -2.35 12.57 29.19
C GLU A 15 -2.35 11.06 28.84
N GLY A 16 -3.21 10.28 29.51
CA GLY A 16 -3.20 8.81 29.52
C GLY A 16 -3.74 8.07 28.28
N TYR A 17 -3.78 8.67 27.09
CA TYR A 17 -4.23 8.00 25.85
C TYR A 17 -3.11 7.60 24.89
N ARG A 18 -1.84 7.84 25.25
CA ARG A 18 -0.72 7.38 24.42
C ARG A 18 -0.23 6.02 24.91
N THR A 19 -0.32 5.02 24.05
CA THR A 19 0.37 3.74 24.25
C THR A 19 1.86 4.02 24.25
N VAL A 20 2.48 3.89 25.42
CA VAL A 20 3.93 4.01 25.57
C VAL A 20 4.59 2.93 24.71
N SER A 21 5.47 3.33 23.78
CA SER A 21 6.13 2.39 22.88
C SER A 21 6.89 1.31 23.66
N TRP A 22 6.90 0.07 23.15
CA TRP A 22 7.55 -1.08 23.78
C TRP A 22 9.03 -0.86 24.12
N ILE A 23 9.69 0.05 23.40
CA ILE A 23 11.08 0.48 23.66
C ILE A 23 11.23 1.05 25.08
N TRP A 24 10.20 1.72 25.60
CA TRP A 24 10.16 2.27 26.96
C TRP A 24 9.58 1.30 27.99
N MET A 25 9.02 0.17 27.55
CA MET A 25 8.42 -0.86 28.42
C MET A 25 9.38 -2.03 28.72
N MET A 26 10.63 -1.99 28.26
CA MET A 26 11.62 -3.02 28.60
C MET A 26 12.09 -2.88 30.06
N GLU A 27 11.73 -3.87 30.87
CA GLU A 27 12.18 -4.03 32.25
C GLU A 27 13.72 -4.15 32.30
N GLY A 28 14.38 -3.18 32.95
CA GLY A 28 15.84 -3.12 33.06
C GLY A 28 16.55 -2.12 32.13
N ALA A 29 15.85 -1.40 31.25
CA ALA A 29 16.47 -0.43 30.34
C ALA A 29 17.09 0.79 31.04
N PHE A 30 16.61 1.15 32.24
CA PHE A 30 17.04 2.36 32.96
C PHE A 30 17.38 2.14 34.45
N ASP A 31 17.17 0.94 35.00
CA ASP A 31 17.30 0.69 36.44
C ASP A 31 18.74 0.76 36.97
N LYS A 32 19.74 0.70 36.08
CA LYS A 32 21.19 0.79 36.42
C LYS A 32 22.03 1.55 35.38
N ALA A 33 21.38 2.21 34.41
CA ALA A 33 22.08 2.85 33.30
C ALA A 33 22.78 4.14 33.74
N ASP A 34 24.06 4.29 33.41
CA ASP A 34 24.75 5.57 33.57
C ASP A 34 24.09 6.64 32.67
N LYS A 35 24.18 7.92 33.04
CA LYS A 35 23.54 9.02 32.30
C LYS A 35 23.90 9.00 30.81
N LYS A 36 25.14 8.61 30.49
CA LYS A 36 25.63 8.44 29.11
C LYS A 36 24.97 7.28 28.36
N GLU A 37 24.67 6.18 29.04
CA GLU A 37 23.96 5.03 28.46
C GLU A 37 22.49 5.36 28.24
N MET A 38 21.86 6.08 29.18
CA MET A 38 20.52 6.61 29.03
C MET A 38 20.43 7.56 27.84
N GLU A 39 21.32 8.55 27.73
CA GLU A 39 21.37 9.47 26.58
C GLU A 39 21.57 8.69 25.27
N GLY A 40 22.49 7.73 25.22
CA GLY A 40 22.68 6.85 24.04
C GLY A 40 21.43 6.05 23.66
N GLY A 41 20.69 5.53 24.64
CA GLY A 41 19.40 4.86 24.44
C GLY A 41 18.31 5.79 23.90
N MET A 42 18.28 7.05 24.36
CA MET A 42 17.37 8.06 23.85
C MET A 42 17.69 8.45 22.41
N TYR A 43 18.97 8.63 22.06
CA TYR A 43 19.38 8.92 20.68
C TYR A 43 19.09 7.77 19.73
N THR A 44 19.42 6.53 20.11
CA THR A 44 19.18 5.35 19.27
C THR A 44 17.69 5.10 19.06
N SER A 45 16.87 5.22 20.12
CA SER A 45 15.41 5.10 19.99
C SER A 45 14.81 6.20 19.13
N HIS A 46 15.31 7.44 19.25
CA HIS A 46 14.92 8.54 18.38
C HIS A 46 15.27 8.25 16.92
N HIS A 47 16.50 7.83 16.62
CA HIS A 47 16.88 7.48 15.25
C HIS A 47 16.05 6.33 14.68
N PHE A 48 15.70 5.34 15.50
CA PHE A 48 14.87 4.22 15.09
C PHE A 48 13.43 4.65 14.75
N THR A 49 12.80 5.45 15.61
CA THR A 49 11.44 5.94 15.34
C THR A 49 11.40 6.85 14.13
N TRP A 50 12.41 7.71 13.96
CA TRP A 50 12.55 8.53 12.76
C TRP A 50 12.77 7.70 11.50
N ALA A 51 13.65 6.70 11.52
CA ALA A 51 13.87 5.81 10.38
C ALA A 51 12.59 5.07 9.98
N HIS A 52 11.81 4.59 10.95
CA HIS A 52 10.49 4.02 10.67
C HIS A 52 9.55 5.04 10.03
N VAL A 53 9.42 6.24 10.60
CA VAL A 53 8.53 7.28 10.01
C VAL A 53 8.92 7.59 8.57
N HIS A 54 10.22 7.72 8.29
CA HIS A 54 10.72 7.91 6.92
C HIS A 54 10.37 6.73 6.01
N HIS A 55 10.62 5.50 6.45
CA HIS A 55 10.28 4.30 5.68
C HIS A 55 8.78 4.19 5.40
N TRP A 56 7.93 4.42 6.39
CA TRP A 56 6.47 4.44 6.21
C TRP A 56 6.04 5.50 5.20
N TRP A 57 6.69 6.67 5.19
CA TRP A 57 6.38 7.73 4.23
C TRP A 57 6.80 7.35 2.80
N GLU A 58 7.95 6.71 2.65
CA GLU A 58 8.41 6.14 1.38
C GLU A 58 7.45 5.03 0.89
N GLU A 59 7.08 4.09 1.75
CA GLU A 59 6.13 3.01 1.43
C GLU A 59 4.77 3.55 0.98
N VAL A 60 4.21 4.54 1.68
CA VAL A 60 2.95 5.19 1.27
C VAL A 60 3.09 5.85 -0.10
N SER A 61 4.24 6.46 -0.38
CA SER A 61 4.52 7.09 -1.67
C SER A 61 4.66 6.04 -2.78
N LEU A 62 5.33 4.92 -2.50
CA LEU A 62 5.48 3.79 -3.41
C LEU A 62 4.14 3.12 -3.74
N VAL A 63 3.27 2.92 -2.74
CA VAL A 63 1.94 2.36 -2.96
C VAL A 63 1.11 3.26 -3.88
N LYS A 64 1.16 4.59 -3.69
CA LYS A 64 0.47 5.52 -4.59
C LYS A 64 1.02 5.47 -6.02
N ALA A 65 2.34 5.40 -6.17
CA ALA A 65 2.96 5.25 -7.49
C ALA A 65 2.55 3.92 -8.15
N GLU A 66 2.50 2.82 -7.39
CA GLU A 66 2.07 1.51 -7.92
C GLU A 66 0.59 1.51 -8.32
N MET A 67 -0.27 2.21 -7.56
CA MET A 67 -1.67 2.43 -7.95
C MET A 67 -1.74 3.17 -9.29
N GLU A 68 -0.98 4.25 -9.47
CA GLU A 68 -0.92 4.99 -10.74
C GLU A 68 -0.37 4.12 -11.88
N CYS A 69 0.73 3.38 -11.65
CA CYS A 69 1.30 2.45 -12.61
C CYS A 69 0.31 1.35 -13.03
N SER A 70 -0.50 0.85 -12.08
CA SER A 70 -1.55 -0.13 -12.36
C SER A 70 -2.60 0.45 -13.31
N LEU A 71 -3.05 1.70 -13.10
CA LEU A 71 -4.01 2.35 -14.02
C LEU A 71 -3.42 2.54 -15.41
N ILE A 72 -2.19 3.04 -15.50
CA ILE A 72 -1.48 3.25 -16.77
C ILE A 72 -1.34 1.92 -17.52
N SER A 73 -1.00 0.84 -16.81
CA SER A 73 -0.86 -0.49 -17.41
C SER A 73 -2.19 -1.01 -17.96
N LEU A 74 -3.29 -0.83 -17.23
CA LEU A 74 -4.63 -1.23 -17.68
C LEU A 74 -5.09 -0.44 -18.90
N GLU A 75 -4.87 0.87 -18.92
CA GLU A 75 -5.16 1.73 -20.08
C GLU A 75 -4.31 1.32 -21.29
N TYR A 76 -3.02 1.05 -21.07
CA TYR A 76 -2.13 0.54 -22.11
C TYR A 76 -2.64 -0.77 -22.71
N TYR A 77 -3.04 -1.75 -21.88
CA TYR A 77 -3.59 -3.02 -22.38
C TYR A 77 -4.89 -2.83 -23.13
N ALA A 78 -5.78 -1.92 -22.69
CA ALA A 78 -7.01 -1.60 -23.42
C ALA A 78 -6.69 -1.06 -24.82
N SER A 79 -5.77 -0.08 -24.93
CA SER A 79 -5.31 0.45 -26.21
C SER A 79 -4.57 -0.57 -27.07
N GLU A 80 -3.83 -1.50 -26.45
CA GLU A 80 -3.17 -2.59 -27.17
C GLU A 80 -4.21 -3.52 -27.82
N TRP A 81 -5.28 -3.87 -27.10
CA TRP A 81 -6.39 -4.64 -27.66
C TRP A 81 -7.03 -3.93 -28.84
N GLU A 82 -7.29 -2.62 -28.74
CA GLU A 82 -7.82 -1.82 -29.84
C GLU A 82 -6.86 -1.79 -31.04
N SER A 83 -5.55 -1.61 -30.82
CA SER A 83 -4.55 -1.57 -31.91
C SER A 83 -4.34 -2.91 -32.62
N ARG A 84 -4.60 -4.04 -31.96
CA ARG A 84 -4.53 -5.38 -32.57
C ARG A 84 -5.55 -5.58 -33.71
N TRP A 85 -6.55 -4.71 -33.81
CA TRP A 85 -7.41 -4.62 -34.99
C TRP A 85 -6.64 -4.14 -36.23
N ASP A 86 -5.93 -3.01 -36.12
CA ASP A 86 -5.27 -2.36 -37.25
C ASP A 86 -4.16 -3.22 -37.86
N GLN A 87 -3.53 -4.07 -37.05
CA GLN A 87 -2.40 -4.92 -37.45
C GLN A 87 -2.85 -6.27 -38.02
N GLY A 88 -4.09 -6.67 -37.76
CA GLY A 88 -4.67 -7.93 -38.24
C GLY A 88 -5.18 -7.78 -39.66
N GLY A 89 -4.27 -7.55 -40.61
CA GLY A 89 -4.57 -7.40 -42.03
C GLY A 89 -5.63 -8.39 -42.50
N SER A 90 -6.61 -7.86 -43.24
CA SER A 90 -7.78 -8.54 -43.81
C SER A 90 -7.52 -10.04 -44.05
N LEU A 91 -7.74 -10.86 -43.02
CA LEU A 91 -7.89 -12.29 -43.21
C LEU A 91 -9.17 -12.37 -44.02
N ALA A 92 -9.04 -12.71 -45.30
CA ALA A 92 -10.13 -12.91 -46.25
C ALA A 92 -11.04 -14.07 -45.79
N GLY A 93 -11.74 -13.85 -44.68
CA GLY A 93 -12.62 -14.78 -44.01
C GLY A 93 -14.04 -14.24 -44.05
N ALA A 94 -15.00 -15.16 -44.02
CA ALA A 94 -16.42 -14.83 -43.99
C ALA A 94 -16.73 -13.76 -42.93
N ARG A 95 -17.57 -12.78 -43.30
CA ARG A 95 -17.99 -11.62 -42.49
C ARG A 95 -18.31 -11.94 -41.01
N GLN A 96 -18.84 -13.14 -40.74
CA GLN A 96 -19.15 -13.60 -39.39
C GLN A 96 -17.92 -13.78 -38.50
N VAL A 97 -16.79 -14.23 -39.07
CA VAL A 97 -15.53 -14.43 -38.35
C VAL A 97 -14.90 -13.09 -37.97
N THR A 98 -14.97 -12.11 -38.88
CA THR A 98 -14.48 -10.75 -38.61
C THR A 98 -15.33 -10.06 -37.53
N GLU A 99 -16.66 -10.22 -37.60
CA GLU A 99 -17.58 -9.67 -36.60
C GLU A 99 -17.37 -10.27 -35.20
N GLY A 100 -17.24 -11.59 -35.11
CA GLY A 100 -16.95 -12.28 -33.84
C GLY A 100 -15.61 -11.87 -33.24
N ARG A 101 -14.57 -11.70 -34.08
CA ARG A 101 -13.27 -11.20 -33.64
C ARG A 101 -13.37 -9.77 -33.11
N THR A 102 -14.06 -8.88 -33.81
CA THR A 102 -14.28 -7.49 -33.37
C THR A 102 -15.04 -7.45 -32.04
N ALA A 103 -16.12 -8.23 -31.92
CA ALA A 103 -16.87 -8.32 -30.67
C ALA A 103 -15.99 -8.80 -29.51
N TYR A 104 -15.14 -9.81 -29.75
CA TYR A 104 -14.21 -10.30 -28.74
C TYR A 104 -13.17 -9.26 -28.33
N VAL A 105 -12.48 -8.63 -29.27
CA VAL A 105 -11.47 -7.60 -28.97
C VAL A 105 -12.10 -6.44 -28.19
N ASN A 106 -13.25 -5.95 -28.64
CA ASN A 106 -13.98 -4.89 -27.95
C ASN A 106 -14.40 -5.32 -26.53
N SER A 107 -14.80 -6.59 -26.35
CA SER A 107 -15.10 -7.10 -25.01
C SER A 107 -13.87 -7.12 -24.10
N GLN A 108 -12.69 -7.48 -24.63
CA GLN A 108 -11.45 -7.47 -23.86
C GLN A 108 -11.05 -6.05 -23.46
N ALA A 109 -11.04 -5.11 -24.42
CA ALA A 109 -10.77 -3.71 -24.13
C ALA A 109 -11.73 -3.14 -23.08
N ALA A 110 -13.03 -3.43 -23.21
CA ALA A 110 -14.04 -3.01 -22.23
C ALA A 110 -13.78 -3.55 -20.82
N VAL A 111 -13.31 -4.80 -20.68
CA VAL A 111 -12.94 -5.37 -19.38
C VAL A 111 -11.81 -4.57 -18.73
N PHE A 112 -10.73 -4.30 -19.46
CA PHE A 112 -9.60 -3.50 -18.95
C PHE A 112 -10.02 -2.08 -18.56
N CYS A 113 -10.84 -1.41 -19.38
CA CYS A 113 -11.40 -0.10 -19.06
C CYS A 113 -12.25 -0.13 -17.79
N SER A 114 -13.15 -1.11 -17.67
CA SER A 114 -14.01 -1.25 -16.48
C SER A 114 -13.21 -1.51 -15.20
N LEU A 115 -12.11 -2.27 -15.29
CA LEU A 115 -11.24 -2.53 -14.15
C LEU A 115 -10.47 -1.27 -13.74
N ALA A 116 -9.97 -0.49 -14.71
CA ALA A 116 -9.32 0.78 -14.45
C ALA A 116 -10.26 1.80 -13.80
N GLU A 117 -11.50 1.90 -14.30
CA GLU A 117 -12.54 2.74 -13.68
C GLU A 117 -12.87 2.28 -12.26
N HIS A 118 -12.99 0.96 -12.05
CA HIS A 118 -13.23 0.42 -10.72
C HIS A 118 -12.11 0.78 -9.74
N PHE A 119 -10.85 0.64 -10.13
CA PHE A 119 -9.73 1.03 -9.27
C PHE A 119 -9.66 2.55 -9.04
N LYS A 120 -9.90 3.37 -10.07
CA LYS A 120 -10.02 4.84 -9.92
C LYS A 120 -11.10 5.23 -8.90
N THR A 121 -12.28 4.61 -8.96
CA THR A 121 -13.37 4.88 -8.03
C THR A 121 -13.08 4.35 -6.62
N MET A 122 -12.37 3.23 -6.50
CA MET A 122 -11.97 2.68 -5.21
C MET A 122 -10.92 3.57 -4.52
N TRP A 123 -9.89 3.99 -5.25
CA TRP A 123 -8.76 4.75 -4.71
C TRP A 123 -9.01 6.26 -4.57
N SER A 124 -10.01 6.81 -5.26
CA SER A 124 -10.44 8.20 -5.06
C SER A 124 -11.28 8.42 -3.79
N LYS A 125 -11.73 7.35 -3.13
CA LYS A 125 -12.45 7.45 -1.85
C LYS A 125 -11.47 7.92 -0.76
N PRO A 126 -11.76 9.03 -0.07
CA PRO A 126 -10.97 9.41 1.09
C PRO A 126 -11.11 8.32 2.16
N TRP A 127 -10.00 7.93 2.79
CA TRP A 127 -9.90 6.92 3.86
C TRP A 127 -10.57 7.36 5.18
N VAL A 128 -11.66 8.12 5.13
CA VAL A 128 -12.23 8.87 6.26
C VAL A 128 -13.29 8.09 7.04
N GLU A 129 -13.73 6.91 6.60
CA GLU A 129 -14.85 6.19 7.24
C GLU A 129 -14.50 4.79 7.79
N SER A 130 -13.31 4.59 8.38
CA SER A 130 -13.01 3.31 9.06
C SER A 130 -12.12 3.41 10.30
N MET A 131 -12.19 4.53 11.04
CA MET A 131 -11.69 4.63 12.41
C MET A 131 -12.81 5.00 13.38
#